data_AF-A0A9P6V473-F1
#
_entry.id   AF-A0A9P6V473-F1
#
_cell.length_a   1.000
_cell.length_b   1.000
_cell.length_c   1.000
_cell.angle_alpha   90.00
_cell.angle_beta   90.00
_cell.angle_gamma   90.00
#
_symmetry.space_group_name_H-M   'P 1'
#
loop_
_entity.id
_entity.type
_entity.pdbx_description
1 polymer ?
#
loop_
_entity_poly.entity_id
_entity_poly.type
_entity_poly.pdbx_seq_one_letter_code
_entity_poly.pdbx_strand_id
1 'polypeptide(L)'
;MEDPNAQQQGAAFPAPPYYYQRYAQPNLALLEKVKSDPTNPDLAVALDALPFPILALEPPPPIKRGICWMFGRPWPVQDSLATLAEQGIEQLYPKGEIDRVKELKKLNHSAIFNFLDLVHVLATSPGEFATKVDHIRVILINMHHILNEYRPHQARETLRLMMNDQLDRKRKETAALRKTCEDLRKKLAGLRALGQDRLAISAGATASENNNGDNTNNSQDVEMAPAAPISSTPETGAGAVGTTALGGSTLSTAAGRNAEAMSRMMQLCDTIE
;
A
#
# COMPACT_ATOMS: atom_id res chain seq x y z
N MET A 1 -13.34 43.28 -18.35
CA MET A 1 -12.77 42.18 -17.53
C MET A 1 -12.87 40.95 -18.41
N GLU A 2 -11.82 40.70 -19.19
CA GLU A 2 -11.82 39.61 -20.17
C GLU A 2 -11.71 38.29 -19.40
N ASP A 3 -12.62 37.35 -19.66
CA ASP A 3 -12.43 35.97 -19.20
C ASP A 3 -11.14 35.45 -19.82
N PRO A 4 -10.07 35.16 -19.04
CA PRO A 4 -8.78 34.75 -19.57
C PRO A 4 -8.81 33.36 -20.22
N ASN A 5 -9.99 32.73 -20.28
CA ASN A 5 -10.27 31.46 -20.94
C ASN A 5 -10.72 31.62 -22.41
N ALA A 6 -10.82 32.86 -22.92
CA ALA A 6 -11.37 33.16 -24.24
C ALA A 6 -10.39 32.99 -25.42
N GLN A 7 -9.10 32.74 -25.17
CA GLN A 7 -8.09 32.70 -26.24
C GLN A 7 -7.38 31.35 -26.32
N GLN A 8 -8.01 30.38 -26.99
CA GLN A 8 -7.32 29.19 -27.49
C GLN A 8 -8.09 28.48 -28.61
N GLN A 9 -8.46 29.23 -29.65
CA GLN A 9 -8.86 28.63 -30.92
C GLN A 9 -7.58 28.20 -31.65
N GLY A 10 -7.13 26.95 -31.45
CA GLY A 10 -6.01 26.36 -32.22
C GLY A 10 -5.08 25.40 -31.49
N ALA A 11 -5.17 25.26 -30.16
CA ALA A 11 -4.35 24.31 -29.39
C ALA A 11 -5.07 22.97 -29.16
N ALA A 12 -4.35 21.85 -29.19
CA ALA A 12 -4.90 20.52 -28.94
C ALA A 12 -5.31 20.28 -27.48
N PHE A 13 -4.80 21.10 -26.55
CA PHE A 13 -5.06 21.00 -25.12
C PHE A 13 -5.41 22.38 -24.55
N PRO A 14 -6.29 22.45 -23.53
CA PRO A 14 -6.57 23.71 -22.84
C PRO A 14 -5.32 24.21 -22.11
N ALA A 15 -5.15 25.52 -22.01
CA ALA A 15 -4.12 26.10 -21.16
C ALA A 15 -4.31 25.68 -19.69
N PRO A 16 -3.21 25.64 -18.93
CA PRO A 16 -3.29 25.46 -17.50
C PRO A 16 -4.16 26.55 -16.84
N PRO A 17 -4.85 26.25 -15.72
CA PRO A 17 -5.66 27.23 -15.01
C PRO A 17 -4.85 28.45 -14.57
N TYR A 18 -5.38 29.67 -14.74
CA TYR A 18 -4.71 30.95 -14.43
C TYR A 18 -4.02 31.01 -13.06
N TYR A 19 -4.54 30.28 -12.07
CA TYR A 19 -3.99 30.21 -10.72
C TYR A 19 -2.52 29.78 -10.66
N TYR A 20 -1.98 29.09 -11.67
CA TYR A 20 -0.56 28.67 -11.68
C TYR A 20 0.40 29.87 -11.58
N GLN A 21 0.03 31.02 -12.14
CA GLN A 21 0.86 32.24 -12.14
C GLN A 21 0.98 32.86 -10.74
N ARG A 22 0.06 32.52 -9.83
CA ARG A 22 0.06 33.03 -8.44
C ARG A 22 1.16 32.40 -7.59
N TYR A 23 1.67 31.23 -7.99
CA TYR A 23 2.75 30.50 -7.30
C TYR A 23 4.14 31.10 -7.57
N ALA A 24 4.31 32.38 -7.25
CA ALA A 24 5.60 33.07 -7.31
C ALA A 24 6.32 32.98 -5.95
N GLN A 25 7.65 32.93 -5.94
CA GLN A 25 8.44 32.89 -4.70
C GLN A 25 8.13 33.98 -3.68
N PRO A 26 7.93 35.27 -4.04
CA PRO A 26 7.51 36.27 -3.05
C PRO A 26 6.16 35.95 -2.40
N ASN A 27 5.21 35.40 -3.17
CA ASN A 27 3.87 35.06 -2.66
C ASN A 27 3.92 33.84 -1.72
N LEU A 28 4.82 32.90 -1.98
CA LEU A 28 5.07 31.75 -1.09
C LEU A 28 5.73 32.17 0.22
N ALA A 29 6.71 33.07 0.17
CA ALA A 29 7.34 33.62 1.38
C ALA A 29 6.34 34.41 2.23
N LEU A 30 5.39 35.13 1.59
CA LEU A 30 4.30 35.79 2.31
C LEU A 30 3.32 34.79 2.92
N LEU A 31 2.96 33.72 2.21
CA LEU A 31 2.13 32.64 2.74
C LEU A 31 2.77 32.01 3.99
N GLU A 32 4.08 31.73 3.96
CA GLU A 32 4.81 31.17 5.11
C GLU A 32 4.79 32.12 6.31
N LYS A 33 4.99 33.43 6.08
CA LYS A 33 4.91 34.45 7.15
C LYS A 33 3.50 34.59 7.73
N VAL A 34 2.47 34.53 6.89
CA VAL A 34 1.07 34.56 7.33
C VAL A 34 0.72 33.32 8.15
N LYS A 35 1.34 32.17 7.84
CA LYS A 35 1.19 30.94 8.63
C LYS A 35 1.90 30.98 9.97
N SER A 36 3.08 31.59 10.05
CA SER A 36 3.82 31.72 11.31
C SER A 36 3.18 32.75 12.23
N ASP A 37 2.79 33.92 11.69
CA ASP A 37 2.37 35.08 12.48
C ASP A 37 1.07 35.71 11.94
N PRO A 38 -0.11 35.19 12.31
CA PRO A 38 -1.39 35.64 11.79
C PRO A 38 -1.84 37.04 12.27
N THR A 39 -1.13 37.63 13.25
CA THR A 39 -1.57 38.86 13.95
C THR A 39 -0.73 40.10 13.59
N ASN A 40 0.23 39.98 12.66
CA ASN A 40 1.18 41.05 12.37
C ASN A 40 0.56 42.13 11.45
N PRO A 41 0.48 43.41 11.86
CA PRO A 41 -0.16 44.48 11.07
C PRO A 41 0.51 44.75 9.72
N ASP A 42 1.82 44.52 9.59
CA ASP A 42 2.55 44.73 8.33
C ASP A 42 2.12 43.73 7.23
N LEU A 43 1.66 42.53 7.62
CA LEU A 43 1.14 41.52 6.70
C LEU A 43 -0.24 41.88 6.16
N ALA A 44 -1.06 42.62 6.93
CA ALA A 44 -2.38 43.05 6.49
C ALA A 44 -2.30 44.02 5.30
N VAL A 45 -1.36 44.96 5.34
CA VAL A 45 -1.11 45.91 4.24
C VAL A 45 -0.60 45.18 2.98
N ALA A 46 0.28 44.20 3.16
CA ALA A 46 0.78 43.38 2.05
C ALA A 46 -0.30 42.44 1.46
N LEU A 47 -1.26 42.00 2.28
CA LEU A 47 -2.37 41.14 1.88
C LEU A 47 -3.42 41.92 1.06
N ASP A 48 -3.73 43.16 1.46
CA ASP A 48 -4.66 44.04 0.73
C ASP A 48 -4.11 44.53 -0.62
N ALA A 49 -2.78 44.61 -0.75
CA ALA A 49 -2.13 44.99 -2.01
C ALA A 49 -2.23 43.90 -3.10
N LEU A 50 -2.56 42.66 -2.75
CA LEU A 50 -2.62 41.54 -3.69
C LEU A 50 -3.98 41.45 -4.38
N PRO A 51 -4.02 41.19 -5.70
CA PRO A 51 -5.28 41.04 -6.44
C PRO A 51 -6.01 39.71 -6.17
N PHE A 52 -5.52 38.90 -5.21
CA PHE A 52 -6.10 37.60 -4.86
C PHE A 52 -5.84 37.26 -3.37
N PRO A 53 -6.70 36.44 -2.76
CA PRO A 53 -6.48 35.97 -1.39
C PRO A 53 -5.29 35.00 -1.34
N ILE A 54 -4.29 35.28 -0.50
CA ILE A 54 -3.09 34.41 -0.31
C ILE A 54 -3.48 32.98 0.08
N LEU A 55 -4.57 32.80 0.85
CA LEU A 55 -5.06 31.48 1.26
C LEU A 55 -5.47 30.58 0.07
N ALA A 56 -5.74 31.17 -1.11
CA ALA A 56 -6.02 30.40 -2.32
C ALA A 56 -4.78 29.70 -2.92
N LEU A 57 -3.58 29.98 -2.41
CA LEU A 57 -2.37 29.21 -2.76
C LEU A 57 -2.36 27.83 -2.08
N GLU A 58 -3.13 27.65 -1.02
CA GLU A 58 -3.26 26.36 -0.36
C GLU A 58 -4.12 25.40 -1.19
N PRO A 59 -3.81 24.10 -1.16
CA PRO A 59 -4.68 23.09 -1.75
C PRO A 59 -6.10 23.21 -1.15
N PRO A 60 -7.15 23.20 -1.98
CA PRO A 60 -8.51 23.21 -1.46
C PRO A 60 -8.73 21.97 -0.58
N PRO A 61 -9.56 22.08 0.47
CA PRO A 61 -9.86 20.93 1.33
C PRO A 61 -10.53 19.82 0.51
N PRO A 62 -10.24 18.54 0.79
CA PRO A 62 -10.84 17.43 0.07
C PRO A 62 -12.35 17.42 0.26
N ILE A 63 -13.08 17.20 -0.84
CA ILE A 63 -14.53 17.07 -0.83
C ILE A 63 -14.86 15.77 -0.07
N LYS A 64 -15.60 15.87 1.04
CA LYS A 64 -15.97 14.71 1.88
C LYS A 64 -17.36 14.14 1.59
N ARG A 65 -18.21 14.90 0.92
CA ARG A 65 -19.61 14.56 0.63
C ARG A 65 -20.02 15.13 -0.73
N GLY A 66 -20.91 14.43 -1.42
CA GLY A 66 -21.49 14.86 -2.68
C GLY A 66 -20.92 14.13 -3.87
N ILE A 67 -20.93 14.80 -5.01
CA ILE A 67 -20.57 14.25 -6.31
C ILE A 67 -19.34 15.01 -6.83
N CYS A 68 -18.27 14.28 -7.12
CA CYS A 68 -17.11 14.77 -7.84
C CYS A 68 -17.31 14.53 -9.33
N TRP A 69 -17.20 15.57 -10.16
CA TRP A 69 -17.23 15.41 -11.61
C TRP A 69 -15.85 14.94 -12.07
N MET A 70 -15.76 13.68 -12.51
CA MET A 70 -14.53 13.11 -13.08
C MET A 70 -14.82 12.63 -14.50
N PHE A 71 -14.03 13.12 -15.47
CA PHE A 71 -14.13 12.73 -16.88
C PHE A 71 -15.54 12.86 -17.48
N GLY A 72 -16.24 13.95 -17.15
CA GLY A 72 -17.61 14.19 -17.62
C GLY A 72 -18.68 13.29 -17.00
N ARG A 73 -18.34 12.54 -15.95
CA ARG A 73 -19.29 11.71 -15.20
C ARG A 73 -19.39 12.16 -13.74
N PRO A 74 -20.59 12.16 -13.15
CA PRO A 74 -20.77 12.36 -11.73
C PRO A 74 -20.30 11.11 -10.97
N TRP A 75 -19.33 11.26 -10.09
CA TRP A 75 -18.86 10.20 -9.20
C TRP A 75 -19.22 10.53 -7.75
N PRO A 76 -19.93 9.65 -7.03
CA PRO A 76 -20.20 9.88 -5.62
C PRO A 76 -18.89 9.79 -4.82
N VAL A 77 -18.71 10.69 -3.86
CA VAL A 77 -17.52 10.71 -2.99
C VAL A 77 -17.51 9.51 -2.01
N GLN A 78 -18.69 9.04 -1.62
CA GLN A 78 -18.83 7.76 -0.93
C GLN A 78 -19.18 6.68 -1.96
N ASP A 79 -18.27 5.71 -2.12
CA ASP A 79 -18.54 4.50 -2.90
C ASP A 79 -19.55 3.61 -2.14
N SER A 80 -20.82 3.78 -2.47
CA SER A 80 -21.89 2.83 -2.13
C SER A 80 -22.34 2.12 -3.40
N LEU A 81 -22.45 0.81 -3.36
CA LEU A 81 -23.04 0.05 -4.46
C LEU A 81 -24.52 0.41 -4.58
N ALA A 82 -24.92 1.00 -5.69
CA ALA A 82 -26.33 1.30 -5.96
C ALA A 82 -27.16 0.02 -5.95
N THR A 83 -28.32 0.05 -5.32
CA THR A 83 -29.17 -1.14 -5.21
C THR A 83 -29.80 -1.49 -6.57
N LEU A 84 -30.05 -2.78 -6.83
CA LEU A 84 -30.74 -3.21 -8.06
C LEU A 84 -32.12 -2.53 -8.22
N ALA A 85 -32.79 -2.26 -7.10
CA ALA A 85 -34.07 -1.55 -7.08
C ALA A 85 -33.95 -0.08 -7.53
N GLU A 86 -32.89 0.63 -7.13
CA GLU A 86 -32.60 2.00 -7.60
C GLU A 86 -32.29 2.04 -9.10
N GLN A 87 -31.79 0.94 -9.66
CA GLN A 87 -31.51 0.79 -11.09
C GLN A 87 -32.75 0.36 -11.90
N GLY A 88 -33.88 0.10 -11.24
CA GLY A 88 -35.11 -0.38 -11.87
C GLY A 88 -35.01 -1.82 -12.38
N ILE A 89 -34.10 -2.62 -11.82
CA ILE A 89 -33.85 -4.00 -12.25
C ILE A 89 -34.38 -4.97 -11.20
N GLU A 90 -35.06 -6.01 -11.66
CA GLU A 90 -35.55 -7.07 -10.79
C GLU A 90 -34.39 -7.87 -10.21
N GLN A 91 -34.41 -8.01 -8.88
CA GLN A 91 -33.43 -8.78 -8.15
C GLN A 91 -33.81 -10.27 -8.17
N LEU A 92 -32.97 -11.09 -8.79
CA LEU A 92 -33.23 -12.52 -9.01
C LEU A 92 -32.82 -13.44 -7.84
N TYR A 93 -32.22 -12.88 -6.79
CA TYR A 93 -31.74 -13.60 -5.61
C TYR A 93 -32.37 -13.03 -4.34
N PRO A 94 -32.42 -13.78 -3.22
CA PRO A 94 -33.09 -13.30 -2.00
C PRO A 94 -32.44 -12.02 -1.46
N LYS A 95 -33.17 -11.27 -0.64
CA LYS A 95 -32.63 -10.11 0.09
C LYS A 95 -32.18 -10.58 1.47
N GLY A 96 -30.87 -10.71 1.70
CA GLY A 96 -30.35 -11.13 3.02
C GLY A 96 -28.90 -11.63 3.01
N GLU A 97 -28.50 -12.25 4.12
CA GLU A 97 -27.21 -12.95 4.24
C GLU A 97 -27.28 -14.26 3.45
N ILE A 98 -26.55 -14.30 2.35
CA ILE A 98 -26.66 -15.39 1.38
C ILE A 98 -25.27 -15.93 1.05
N ASP A 99 -25.23 -17.22 0.78
CA ASP A 99 -24.09 -17.86 0.14
C ASP A 99 -23.98 -17.40 -1.32
N ARG A 100 -23.20 -16.34 -1.50
CA ARG A 100 -22.98 -15.64 -2.79
C ARG A 100 -22.46 -16.59 -3.87
N VAL A 101 -21.68 -17.61 -3.50
CA VAL A 101 -21.13 -18.58 -4.45
C VAL A 101 -22.24 -19.47 -5.00
N LYS A 102 -23.16 -19.93 -4.15
CA LYS A 102 -24.30 -20.74 -4.58
C LYS A 102 -25.25 -19.97 -5.48
N GLU A 103 -25.57 -18.72 -5.13
CA GLU A 103 -26.45 -17.90 -5.97
C GLU A 103 -25.80 -17.53 -7.30
N LEU A 104 -24.51 -17.21 -7.32
CA LEU A 104 -23.80 -16.97 -8.57
C LEU A 104 -23.80 -18.21 -9.47
N LYS A 105 -23.64 -19.41 -8.89
CA LYS A 105 -23.77 -20.67 -9.63
C LYS A 105 -25.19 -20.86 -10.18
N LYS A 106 -26.24 -20.60 -9.40
CA LYS A 106 -27.64 -20.69 -9.87
C LYS A 106 -27.93 -19.70 -11.01
N LEU A 107 -27.50 -18.45 -10.89
CA LEU A 107 -27.65 -17.44 -11.94
C LEU A 107 -26.88 -17.82 -13.20
N ASN A 108 -25.69 -18.42 -13.07
CA ASN A 108 -24.93 -18.90 -14.22
C ASN A 108 -25.69 -20.03 -14.96
N HIS A 109 -26.21 -21.02 -14.23
CA HIS A 109 -27.04 -22.06 -14.85
C HIS A 109 -28.26 -21.44 -15.54
N SER A 110 -28.94 -20.48 -14.89
CA SER A 110 -30.07 -19.76 -15.48
C SER A 110 -29.67 -18.97 -16.75
N ALA A 111 -28.50 -18.35 -16.78
CA ALA A 111 -27.97 -17.66 -17.96
C ALA A 111 -27.74 -18.63 -19.13
N ILE A 112 -27.15 -19.80 -18.86
CA ILE A 112 -26.90 -20.83 -19.87
C ILE A 112 -28.22 -21.38 -20.42
N PHE A 113 -29.21 -21.68 -19.56
CA PHE A 113 -30.53 -22.12 -20.02
C PHE A 113 -31.22 -21.06 -20.89
N ASN A 114 -31.19 -19.78 -20.49
CA ASN A 114 -31.75 -18.71 -21.32
C ASN A 114 -31.01 -18.52 -22.65
N PHE A 115 -29.70 -18.79 -22.70
CA PHE A 115 -28.94 -18.77 -23.94
C PHE A 115 -29.33 -19.93 -24.87
N LEU A 116 -29.52 -21.13 -24.33
CA LEU A 116 -29.99 -22.28 -25.12
C LEU A 116 -31.42 -22.05 -25.64
N ASP A 117 -32.30 -21.49 -24.81
CA ASP A 117 -33.63 -21.05 -25.23
C ASP A 117 -33.56 -20.01 -26.34
N LEU A 118 -32.64 -19.05 -26.25
CA LEU A 118 -32.44 -18.04 -27.30
C LEU A 118 -32.05 -18.70 -28.63
N VAL A 119 -31.10 -19.64 -28.61
CA VAL A 119 -30.70 -20.38 -29.82
C VAL A 119 -31.87 -21.17 -30.39
N HIS A 120 -32.69 -21.79 -29.53
CA HIS A 120 -33.89 -22.50 -29.95
C HIS A 120 -34.93 -21.57 -30.58
N VAL A 121 -35.23 -20.43 -29.95
CA VAL A 121 -36.15 -19.41 -30.47
C VAL A 121 -35.68 -18.86 -31.81
N LEU A 122 -34.37 -18.63 -31.97
CA LEU A 122 -33.81 -18.18 -33.26
C LEU A 122 -34.00 -19.22 -34.38
N ALA A 123 -34.06 -20.52 -34.04
CA ALA A 123 -34.30 -21.59 -35.00
C ALA A 123 -35.79 -21.79 -35.32
N THR A 124 -36.70 -21.57 -34.36
CA THR A 124 -38.15 -21.82 -34.53
C THR A 124 -38.96 -20.57 -34.85
N SER A 125 -38.75 -19.48 -34.12
CA SER A 125 -39.52 -18.24 -34.20
C SER A 125 -38.63 -17.02 -33.95
N PRO A 126 -37.92 -16.52 -34.97
CA PRO A 126 -36.95 -15.44 -34.80
C PRO A 126 -37.57 -14.09 -34.38
N GLY A 127 -38.90 -13.96 -34.32
CA GLY A 127 -39.57 -12.74 -33.87
C GLY A 127 -39.54 -12.50 -32.35
N GLU A 128 -39.30 -13.53 -31.53
CA GLU A 128 -39.38 -13.43 -30.06
C GLU A 128 -38.01 -13.29 -29.38
N PHE A 129 -36.92 -13.20 -30.14
CA PHE A 129 -35.55 -13.17 -29.62
C PHE A 129 -35.29 -12.05 -28.60
N ALA A 130 -35.92 -10.89 -28.78
CA ALA A 130 -35.71 -9.70 -27.95
C ALA A 130 -36.00 -9.98 -26.46
N THR A 131 -37.06 -10.74 -26.17
CA THR A 131 -37.46 -11.09 -24.79
C THR A 131 -36.39 -11.93 -24.08
N LYS A 132 -35.83 -12.92 -24.77
CA LYS A 132 -34.78 -13.79 -24.22
C LYS A 132 -33.46 -13.03 -24.04
N VAL A 133 -33.14 -12.09 -24.93
CA VAL A 133 -31.98 -11.19 -24.79
C VAL A 133 -32.12 -10.29 -23.56
N ASP A 134 -33.31 -9.74 -23.32
CA ASP A 134 -33.58 -8.92 -22.13
C ASP A 134 -33.46 -9.74 -20.84
N HIS A 135 -33.94 -11.00 -20.82
CA HIS A 135 -33.74 -11.88 -19.67
C HIS A 135 -32.25 -12.14 -19.39
N ILE A 136 -31.45 -12.42 -20.42
CA ILE A 136 -29.99 -12.60 -20.28
C ILE A 136 -29.35 -11.32 -19.73
N ARG A 137 -29.75 -10.15 -20.24
CA ARG A 137 -29.25 -8.85 -19.75
C ARG A 137 -29.53 -8.68 -18.25
N VAL A 138 -30.74 -8.97 -17.79
CA VAL A 138 -31.12 -8.88 -16.37
C VAL A 138 -30.30 -9.85 -15.52
N ILE A 139 -30.10 -11.09 -15.97
CA ILE A 139 -29.29 -12.09 -15.25
C ILE A 139 -27.85 -11.60 -15.10
N LEU A 140 -27.24 -11.10 -16.18
CA LEU A 140 -25.85 -10.62 -16.15
C LEU A 140 -25.69 -9.43 -15.22
N ILE A 141 -26.63 -8.49 -15.19
CA ILE A 141 -26.57 -7.34 -14.27
C ILE A 141 -26.68 -7.82 -12.81
N ASN A 142 -27.57 -8.78 -12.52
CA ASN A 142 -27.66 -9.41 -11.20
C ASN A 142 -26.36 -10.11 -10.79
N MET A 143 -25.72 -10.85 -11.70
CA MET A 143 -24.42 -11.48 -11.43
C MET A 143 -23.33 -10.42 -11.13
N HIS A 144 -23.29 -9.34 -11.89
CA HIS A 144 -22.37 -8.23 -11.64
C HIS A 144 -22.59 -7.59 -10.28
N HIS A 145 -23.83 -7.44 -9.86
CA HIS A 145 -24.15 -6.88 -8.56
C HIS A 145 -23.60 -7.75 -7.41
N ILE A 146 -23.86 -9.07 -7.44
CA ILE A 146 -23.33 -10.01 -6.42
C ILE A 146 -21.79 -9.98 -6.39
N LEU A 147 -21.14 -9.93 -7.56
CA LEU A 147 -19.68 -9.84 -7.64
C LEU A 147 -19.16 -8.53 -7.04
N ASN A 148 -19.85 -7.41 -7.27
CA ASN A 148 -19.50 -6.11 -6.71
C ASN A 148 -19.62 -6.11 -5.18
N GLU A 149 -20.68 -6.72 -4.63
CA GLU A 149 -20.81 -6.92 -3.19
C GLU A 149 -19.70 -7.80 -2.59
N TYR A 150 -19.10 -8.71 -3.39
CA TYR A 150 -18.01 -9.59 -2.96
C TYR A 150 -16.62 -8.92 -2.97
N ARG A 151 -16.44 -7.80 -3.69
CA ARG A 151 -15.14 -7.11 -3.79
C ARG A 151 -14.53 -6.72 -2.43
N PRO A 152 -15.29 -6.16 -1.46
CA PRO A 152 -14.72 -5.82 -0.15
C PRO A 152 -14.23 -7.04 0.63
N HIS A 153 -14.91 -8.19 0.49
CA HIS A 153 -14.47 -9.45 1.10
C HIS A 153 -13.17 -9.94 0.44
N GLN A 154 -13.11 -9.94 -0.89
CA GLN A 154 -11.90 -10.28 -1.64
C GLN A 154 -10.70 -9.42 -1.24
N ALA A 155 -10.89 -8.11 -1.07
CA ALA A 155 -9.83 -7.19 -0.67
C ALA A 155 -9.26 -7.53 0.73
N ARG A 156 -10.13 -7.90 1.68
CA ARG A 156 -9.72 -8.31 3.03
C ARG A 156 -8.92 -9.61 3.02
N GLU A 157 -9.37 -10.62 2.28
CA GLU A 157 -8.62 -11.87 2.15
C GLU A 157 -7.28 -11.67 1.43
N THR A 158 -7.24 -10.80 0.41
CA THR A 158 -5.99 -10.42 -0.26
C THR A 158 -5.02 -9.75 0.70
N LEU A 159 -5.50 -8.84 1.55
CA LEU A 159 -4.68 -8.20 2.58
C LEU A 159 -4.17 -9.21 3.61
N ARG A 160 -5.01 -10.15 4.05
CA ARG A 160 -4.63 -11.21 4.98
C ARG A 160 -3.52 -12.08 4.40
N LEU A 161 -3.63 -12.47 3.13
CA LEU A 161 -2.60 -13.23 2.43
C LEU A 161 -1.29 -12.46 2.35
N MET A 162 -1.34 -11.17 2.01
CA MET A 162 -0.17 -10.30 1.95
C MET A 162 0.54 -10.19 3.32
N MET A 163 -0.24 -10.03 4.39
CA MET A 163 0.30 -9.95 5.75
C MET A 163 0.93 -11.28 6.20
N ASN A 164 0.32 -12.41 5.86
CA ASN A 164 0.89 -13.73 6.14
C ASN A 164 2.21 -13.93 5.40
N ASP A 165 2.31 -13.54 4.12
CA ASP A 165 3.55 -13.61 3.36
C ASP A 165 4.64 -12.71 3.98
N GLN A 166 4.28 -11.51 4.45
CA GLN A 166 5.23 -10.65 5.17
C GLN A 166 5.74 -11.29 6.46
N LEU A 167 4.86 -11.92 7.25
CA LEU A 167 5.24 -12.65 8.46
C LEU A 167 6.18 -13.81 8.14
N ASP A 168 5.90 -14.58 7.10
CA ASP A 168 6.74 -15.71 6.71
C ASP A 168 8.11 -15.26 6.19
N ARG A 169 8.17 -14.15 5.45
CA ARG A 169 9.45 -13.53 5.05
C ARG A 169 10.25 -13.11 6.28
N LYS A 170 9.63 -12.43 7.25
CA LYS A 170 10.31 -12.01 8.49
C LYS A 170 10.77 -13.19 9.35
N ARG A 171 9.99 -14.27 9.41
CA ARG A 171 10.40 -15.51 10.09
C ARG A 171 11.61 -16.17 9.40
N LYS A 172 11.63 -16.22 8.07
CA LYS A 172 12.78 -16.75 7.31
C LYS A 172 14.02 -15.88 7.49
N GLU A 173 13.89 -14.56 7.42
CA GLU A 173 14.98 -13.61 7.67
C GLU A 173 15.56 -13.76 9.08
N THR A 174 14.71 -13.84 10.11
CA THR A 174 15.16 -14.02 11.50
C THR A 174 15.79 -15.39 11.75
N ALA A 175 15.27 -16.46 11.14
CA ALA A 175 15.89 -17.79 11.22
C ALA A 175 17.28 -17.80 10.54
N ALA A 176 17.41 -17.16 9.38
CA ALA A 176 18.69 -17.01 8.69
C ALA A 176 19.69 -16.21 9.54
N LEU A 177 19.25 -15.09 10.14
CA LEU A 177 20.10 -14.27 11.01
C LEU A 177 20.57 -15.07 12.24
N ARG A 178 19.68 -15.81 12.91
CA ARG A 178 20.03 -16.68 14.04
C ARG A 178 21.10 -17.71 13.65
N LYS A 179 20.94 -18.37 12.50
CA LYS A 179 21.94 -19.31 11.97
C LYS A 179 23.29 -18.62 11.76
N THR A 180 23.32 -17.44 11.14
CA THR A 180 24.58 -16.70 10.95
C THR A 180 25.23 -16.28 12.27
N CYS A 181 24.45 -15.86 13.27
CA CYS A 181 24.96 -15.54 14.60
C CYS A 181 25.54 -16.77 15.31
N GLU A 182 24.90 -17.94 15.19
CA GLU A 182 25.43 -19.21 15.71
C GLU A 182 26.74 -19.59 15.03
N ASP A 183 26.82 -19.46 13.71
CA ASP A 183 28.03 -19.75 12.94
C ASP A 183 29.18 -18.80 13.33
N LEU A 184 28.88 -17.51 13.50
CA LEU A 184 29.85 -16.51 14.00
C LEU A 184 30.31 -16.82 15.42
N ARG A 185 29.39 -17.18 16.32
CA ARG A 185 29.73 -17.58 17.69
C ARG A 185 30.64 -18.82 17.71
N LYS A 186 30.36 -19.83 16.89
CA LYS A 186 31.22 -21.02 16.74
C LYS A 186 32.62 -20.65 16.23
N LYS A 187 32.71 -19.79 15.21
CA LYS A 187 33.98 -19.29 14.68
C LYS A 187 34.78 -18.53 15.74
N LEU A 188 34.13 -17.62 16.48
CA LEU A 188 34.77 -16.86 17.57
C LEU A 188 35.22 -17.77 18.72
N ALA A 189 34.43 -18.77 19.10
CA ALA A 189 34.82 -19.75 20.11
C ALA A 189 36.04 -20.57 19.66
N GLY A 190 36.08 -21.01 18.38
CA GLY A 190 37.23 -21.68 17.81
C GLY A 190 38.50 -20.82 17.80
N LEU A 191 38.39 -19.55 17.42
CA LEU A 191 39.51 -18.60 17.49
C LEU A 191 39.98 -18.35 18.92
N ARG A 192 39.04 -18.27 19.88
CA ARG A 192 39.37 -18.12 21.30
C ARG A 192 40.12 -19.33 21.84
N ALA A 193 39.71 -20.55 21.49
CA ALA A 193 40.41 -21.78 21.87
C ALA A 193 41.85 -21.79 21.30
N LEU A 194 42.02 -21.45 20.01
CA LEU A 194 43.36 -21.31 19.40
C LEU A 194 44.21 -20.23 20.05
N GLY A 195 43.60 -19.12 20.47
CA GLY A 195 44.28 -18.05 21.20
C GLY A 195 44.71 -18.46 22.61
N GLN A 196 43.90 -19.24 23.32
CA GLN A 196 44.23 -19.80 24.63
C GLN A 196 45.35 -20.84 24.52
N ASP A 197 45.38 -21.65 23.47
CA ASP A 197 46.49 -22.58 23.20
C ASP A 197 47.81 -21.83 22.91
N ARG A 198 47.79 -20.73 22.16
CA ARG A 198 48.98 -19.88 21.96
C ARG A 198 49.43 -19.18 23.25
N LEU A 199 48.49 -18.75 24.10
CA LEU A 199 48.82 -18.13 25.39
C LEU A 199 49.37 -19.15 26.39
N ALA A 200 48.88 -20.40 26.39
CA ALA A 200 49.43 -21.49 27.19
C ALA A 200 50.88 -21.85 26.79
N ILE A 201 51.21 -21.76 25.49
CA ILE A 201 52.59 -21.95 25.00
C ILE A 201 53.49 -20.76 25.41
N SER A 202 52.98 -19.53 25.47
CA SER A 202 53.75 -18.35 25.92
C SER A 202 53.91 -18.24 27.45
N ALA A 203 52.99 -18.82 28.23
CA ALA A 203 53.08 -18.87 29.69
C ALA A 203 54.09 -19.90 30.20
N GLY A 204 54.56 -20.82 29.34
CA GLY A 204 55.59 -21.81 29.70
C GLY A 204 57.02 -21.26 29.82
N ALA A 205 57.25 -19.96 29.56
CA ALA A 205 58.60 -19.39 29.51
C ALA A 205 58.96 -18.39 30.62
N THR A 206 58.02 -17.96 31.48
CA THR A 206 58.35 -17.06 32.60
C THR A 206 57.46 -17.32 33.81
N ALA A 207 57.99 -18.00 34.82
CA ALA A 207 57.85 -17.75 36.27
C ALA A 207 57.92 -19.05 37.08
N SER A 208 59.04 -19.23 37.78
CA SER A 208 59.17 -20.04 38.98
C SER A 208 59.04 -19.11 40.20
N GLU A 209 58.41 -19.62 41.27
CA GLU A 209 58.36 -19.10 42.66
C GLU A 209 57.43 -17.88 42.92
N ASN A 210 56.59 -17.79 43.97
CA ASN A 210 56.46 -18.53 45.24
C ASN A 210 55.04 -18.37 45.83
N ASN A 211 54.66 -19.34 46.70
CA ASN A 211 53.51 -19.35 47.65
C ASN A 211 53.48 -18.08 48.53
N ASN A 212 52.40 -17.61 49.17
CA ASN A 212 51.46 -18.30 50.08
C ASN A 212 50.42 -17.27 50.60
N GLY A 213 49.23 -17.70 51.07
CA GLY A 213 48.51 -16.98 52.15
C GLY A 213 47.02 -16.65 51.96
N ASP A 214 46.20 -17.36 52.73
CA ASP A 214 44.94 -16.98 53.40
C ASP A 214 43.63 -16.67 52.65
N ASN A 215 42.77 -17.71 52.63
CA ASN A 215 41.46 -17.79 53.30
C ASN A 215 40.67 -16.49 53.60
N THR A 216 39.42 -16.39 53.10
CA THR A 216 38.20 -16.30 53.93
C THR A 216 36.92 -16.19 53.07
N ASN A 217 35.87 -16.87 53.56
CA ASN A 217 34.50 -16.92 53.04
C ASN A 217 33.86 -15.54 52.84
N ASN A 218 32.96 -15.42 51.85
CA ASN A 218 31.56 -15.10 52.18
C ASN A 218 30.59 -15.48 51.06
N SER A 219 29.59 -16.29 51.41
CA SER A 219 28.33 -16.40 50.68
C SER A 219 27.51 -15.13 50.93
N GLN A 220 26.91 -14.54 49.89
CA GLN A 220 25.57 -13.95 50.01
C GLN A 220 24.98 -13.68 48.62
N ASP A 221 23.70 -14.02 48.55
CA ASP A 221 22.76 -13.95 47.45
C ASP A 221 22.58 -12.52 46.90
N VAL A 222 22.00 -12.39 45.69
CA VAL A 222 20.83 -11.54 45.36
C VAL A 222 20.67 -11.48 43.82
N GLU A 223 19.67 -12.23 43.36
CA GLU A 223 18.49 -11.79 42.58
C GLU A 223 18.61 -11.01 41.25
N MET A 224 17.54 -11.13 40.46
CA MET A 224 17.43 -10.96 39.02
C MET A 224 16.58 -9.72 38.64
N ALA A 225 17.07 -8.96 37.64
CA ALA A 225 16.36 -8.03 36.72
C ALA A 225 15.86 -6.66 37.29
N PRO A 226 15.41 -5.69 36.44
CA PRO A 226 15.49 -5.52 34.98
C PRO A 226 16.05 -4.15 34.50
N ALA A 227 16.23 -4.06 33.17
CA ALA A 227 16.65 -2.89 32.41
C ALA A 227 15.57 -1.80 32.29
N ALA A 228 16.01 -0.54 32.19
CA ALA A 228 15.22 0.62 31.79
C ALA A 228 15.95 1.41 30.66
N PRO A 229 15.22 2.21 29.86
CA PRO A 229 15.55 2.51 28.47
C PRO A 229 16.34 3.82 28.32
N ILE A 230 17.11 3.94 27.23
CA ILE A 230 17.77 5.20 26.85
C ILE A 230 17.08 5.75 25.60
N SER A 231 16.52 6.94 25.75
CA SER A 231 15.88 7.75 24.72
C SER A 231 16.90 8.48 23.84
N SER A 232 16.49 8.67 22.60
CA SER A 232 17.02 9.49 21.50
C SER A 232 17.39 10.93 21.83
N THR A 233 18.41 11.46 21.14
CA THR A 233 18.37 12.81 20.52
C THR A 233 19.17 12.85 19.20
N PRO A 234 18.85 13.78 18.27
CA PRO A 234 19.37 13.86 16.91
C PRO A 234 20.37 15.01 16.71
N GLU A 235 21.26 14.92 15.72
CA GLU A 235 21.94 16.09 15.16
C GLU A 235 22.02 16.04 13.61
N THR A 236 21.88 17.24 13.06
CA THR A 236 21.68 17.63 11.66
C THR A 236 22.96 18.25 11.12
N GLY A 237 23.30 18.03 9.83
CA GLY A 237 24.12 19.00 9.09
C GLY A 237 24.93 18.48 7.90
N ALA A 238 24.50 18.86 6.69
CA ALA A 238 25.27 19.19 5.46
C ALA A 238 26.47 18.29 5.03
N GLY A 239 26.56 17.76 3.80
CA GLY A 239 26.27 18.36 2.50
C GLY A 239 27.59 18.68 1.78
N ALA A 240 28.11 17.75 0.96
CA ALA A 240 29.18 18.03 -0.01
C ALA A 240 29.06 17.11 -1.24
N VAL A 241 29.15 17.75 -2.41
CA VAL A 241 28.92 17.24 -3.77
C VAL A 241 30.15 16.50 -4.29
N GLY A 242 29.94 15.40 -5.05
CA GLY A 242 30.99 14.69 -5.78
C GLY A 242 30.43 13.86 -6.93
N THR A 243 30.62 14.36 -8.15
CA THR A 243 30.28 13.79 -9.46
C THR A 243 31.16 12.58 -9.82
N THR A 244 30.59 11.42 -10.23
CA THR A 244 31.08 10.60 -11.37
C THR A 244 30.19 9.39 -11.73
N ALA A 245 29.76 9.40 -13.00
CA ALA A 245 29.56 8.35 -14.01
C ALA A 245 29.51 6.82 -13.72
N LEU A 246 28.62 6.17 -14.50
CA LEU A 246 28.67 4.83 -15.16
C LEU A 246 28.26 3.56 -14.38
N GLY A 247 27.28 2.83 -14.94
CA GLY A 247 27.14 1.37 -14.75
C GLY A 247 25.70 0.86 -14.64
N GLY A 248 25.07 0.55 -15.78
CA GLY A 248 23.78 -0.15 -15.82
C GLY A 248 23.92 -1.66 -15.58
N SER A 249 22.90 -2.25 -14.93
CA SER A 249 22.37 -3.62 -15.08
C SER A 249 21.84 -4.16 -13.75
N THR A 250 20.51 -4.25 -13.57
CA THR A 250 19.80 -5.21 -12.68
C THR A 250 18.27 -5.06 -12.81
N LEU A 251 17.71 -5.05 -14.03
CA LEU A 251 16.24 -5.09 -14.23
C LEU A 251 15.69 -6.46 -14.64
N SER A 252 16.55 -7.44 -14.94
CA SER A 252 16.11 -8.76 -15.44
C SER A 252 15.64 -9.73 -14.34
N THR A 253 16.22 -9.68 -13.14
CA THR A 253 15.94 -10.66 -12.07
C THR A 253 14.59 -10.42 -11.35
N ALA A 254 14.00 -9.22 -11.46
CA ALA A 254 12.72 -8.90 -10.82
C ALA A 254 11.51 -9.44 -11.61
N ALA A 255 11.60 -9.50 -12.94
CA ALA A 255 10.51 -9.99 -13.79
C ALA A 255 10.25 -11.50 -13.61
N GLY A 256 11.32 -12.30 -13.44
CA GLY A 256 11.20 -13.75 -13.23
C GLY A 256 10.48 -14.14 -11.94
N ARG A 257 10.68 -13.38 -10.85
CA ARG A 257 10.06 -13.66 -9.54
C ARG A 257 8.56 -13.39 -9.53
N ASN A 258 8.10 -12.41 -10.30
CA ASN A 258 6.68 -12.09 -10.41
C ASN A 258 5.93 -13.13 -11.27
N ALA A 259 6.57 -13.66 -12.31
CA ALA A 259 6.00 -14.74 -13.13
C ALA A 259 5.88 -16.05 -12.33
N GLU A 260 6.88 -16.37 -11.50
CA GLU A 260 6.87 -17.55 -10.63
C GLU A 260 5.77 -17.48 -9.54
N ALA A 261 5.50 -16.27 -9.02
CA ALA A 261 4.44 -16.04 -8.05
C ALA A 261 3.03 -16.20 -8.67
N MET A 262 2.82 -15.73 -9.90
CA MET A 262 1.56 -15.94 -10.63
C MET A 262 1.33 -17.42 -10.98
N SER A 263 2.38 -18.16 -11.36
CA SER A 263 2.26 -19.58 -11.69
C SER A 263 1.89 -20.43 -10.46
N ARG A 264 2.43 -20.11 -9.28
CA ARG A 264 2.03 -20.77 -8.02
C ARG A 264 0.61 -20.41 -7.58
N MET A 265 0.15 -19.19 -7.87
CA MET A 265 -1.23 -18.79 -7.58
C MET A 265 -2.22 -19.59 -8.43
N MET A 266 -1.87 -19.90 -9.69
CA MET A 266 -2.73 -20.68 -10.59
C MET A 266 -2.79 -22.16 -10.18
N GLN A 267 -1.67 -22.75 -9.74
CA GLN A 267 -1.62 -24.13 -9.23
C GLN A 267 -2.40 -24.35 -7.92
N LEU A 268 -2.58 -23.30 -7.11
CA LEU A 268 -3.38 -23.37 -5.88
C LEU A 268 -4.88 -23.22 -6.13
N CYS A 269 -5.29 -22.71 -7.30
CA CYS A 269 -6.69 -22.69 -7.70
C CYS A 269 -7.16 -24.05 -8.24
N ASP A 270 -6.28 -24.81 -8.89
CA ASP A 270 -6.60 -26.13 -9.46
C ASP A 270 -6.67 -27.25 -8.39
N THR A 271 -6.25 -26.99 -7.16
CA THR A 271 -6.28 -27.97 -6.04
C THR A 271 -7.50 -27.83 -5.13
N ILE A 272 -8.49 -27.00 -5.51
CA ILE A 272 -9.74 -26.77 -4.77
C ILE A 272 -10.98 -27.37 -5.48
N GLU A 273 -10.80 -28.08 -6.60
CA GLU A 273 -11.82 -29.03 -7.10
C GLU A 273 -11.75 -30.38 -6.36
#